data_AF-A0A328EDP4-F1
#
_entry.id   AF-A0A328EDP4-F1
#
_cell.length_a   1.000
_cell.length_b   1.000
_cell.length_c   1.000
_cell.angle_alpha   90.00
_cell.angle_beta   90.00
_cell.angle_gamma   90.00
#
_symmetry.space_group_name_H-M   'P 1'
#
loop_
_entity.id
_entity.type
_entity.pdbx_description
1 polymer ?
#
loop_
_entity_poly.entity_id
_entity_poly.type
_entity_poly.pdbx_seq_one_letter_code
_entity_poly.pdbx_strand_id
1 'polypeptide(L)'
;MKRKILKDVIVDRKSKYTVVYNYVENKEQLDEFIKILKQDRYFKKATHNSFAYRIKQENGSLLEGKNDDGEIGAGMCILREIQRADFVNIVVVVTRFFGGILLQSDRFKHVINAVKIILDEK
;
A
#
# COMPACT_ATOMS: atom_id res chain seq x y z
N MET A 1 -3.67 6.13 16.18
CA MET A 1 -3.65 5.06 15.16
C MET A 1 -2.41 4.19 15.30
N LYS A 2 -2.55 2.86 15.40
CA LYS A 2 -1.43 1.92 15.36
C LYS A 2 -1.26 1.40 13.93
N ARG A 3 -0.45 2.09 13.11
CA ARG A 3 -0.03 1.59 11.79
C ARG A 3 0.95 0.43 11.96
N LYS A 4 0.80 -0.64 11.18
CA LYS A 4 1.81 -1.70 11.07
C LYS A 4 2.71 -1.42 9.87
N ILE A 5 4.02 -1.50 10.09
CA ILE A 5 5.04 -1.27 9.06
C ILE A 5 5.90 -2.53 8.97
N LEU A 6 5.90 -3.17 7.80
CA LEU A 6 6.82 -4.25 7.47
C LEU A 6 7.84 -3.71 6.47
N LYS A 7 9.00 -3.36 7.02
CA LYS A 7 10.04 -2.60 6.32
C LYS A 7 10.94 -3.50 5.48
N ASP A 8 11.22 -3.06 4.25
CA ASP A 8 12.16 -3.67 3.31
C ASP A 8 11.95 -5.19 3.15
N VAL A 9 10.68 -5.64 3.21
CA VAL A 9 10.29 -7.06 3.16
C VAL A 9 10.64 -7.76 1.86
N ILE A 10 10.82 -7.00 0.79
CA ILE A 10 11.29 -7.51 -0.51
C ILE A 10 12.42 -6.62 -0.99
N VAL A 11 13.51 -7.24 -1.40
CA VAL A 11 14.67 -6.58 -2.01
C VAL A 11 15.01 -7.30 -3.31
N ASP A 12 15.02 -6.58 -4.42
CA ASP A 12 15.41 -7.09 -5.75
C ASP A 12 16.16 -6.01 -6.52
N ARG A 13 17.36 -6.35 -7.03
CA ARG A 13 18.20 -5.45 -7.85
C ARG A 13 18.32 -4.05 -7.22
N LYS A 14 18.61 -4.02 -5.92
CA LYS A 14 18.72 -2.84 -5.03
C LYS A 14 17.42 -2.07 -4.80
N SER A 15 16.34 -2.39 -5.51
CA SER A 15 15.02 -1.87 -5.21
C SER A 15 14.50 -2.51 -3.93
N LYS A 16 13.87 -1.72 -3.07
CA LYS A 16 13.33 -2.16 -1.78
C LYS A 16 11.84 -1.85 -1.72
N TYR A 17 11.08 -2.78 -1.16
CA TYR A 17 9.65 -2.64 -0.95
C TYR A 17 9.32 -2.76 0.53
N THR A 18 8.62 -1.76 1.03
CA THR A 18 8.03 -1.73 2.37
C THR A 18 6.52 -1.74 2.21
N VAL A 19 5.82 -2.52 3.03
CA VAL A 19 4.36 -2.49 3.09
C VAL A 19 3.93 -1.90 4.43
N VAL A 20 2.95 -1.01 4.38
CA VAL A 20 2.33 -0.39 5.54
C VAL A 20 0.84 -0.58 5.43
N TYR A 21 0.18 -0.89 6.54
CA TYR A 21 -1.26 -0.87 6.57
C TYR A 21 -1.79 -0.34 7.90
N ASN A 22 -3.03 0.12 7.86
CA ASN A 22 -3.78 0.54 9.03
C ASN A 22 -5.27 0.31 8.81
N TYR A 23 -5.99 0.04 9.89
CA TYR A 23 -7.45 0.04 9.86
C TYR A 23 -7.97 1.47 9.80
N VAL A 24 -8.94 1.71 8.93
CA VAL A 24 -9.60 3.00 8.72
C VAL A 24 -11.09 2.77 8.50
N GLU A 25 -11.92 3.52 9.21
CA GLU A 25 -13.37 3.35 9.23
C GLU A 25 -14.09 4.40 8.38
N ASN A 26 -13.42 5.50 8.05
CA ASN A 26 -13.98 6.60 7.28
C ASN A 26 -12.90 7.34 6.49
N LYS A 27 -13.34 8.31 5.69
CA LYS A 27 -12.48 9.06 4.78
C LYS A 27 -11.51 9.96 5.54
N GLU A 28 -11.92 10.51 6.68
CA GLU A 28 -11.13 11.38 7.53
C GLU A 28 -9.91 10.65 8.10
N GLN A 29 -10.11 9.43 8.64
CA GLN A 29 -9.02 8.58 9.14
C GLN A 29 -8.06 8.17 8.02
N LEU A 30 -8.58 7.89 6.83
CA LEU A 30 -7.76 7.62 5.64
C LEU A 30 -6.89 8.82 5.28
N ASP A 31 -7.46 10.01 5.21
CA ASP A 31 -6.75 11.22 4.82
C ASP A 31 -5.71 11.63 5.89
N GLU A 32 -6.04 11.48 7.16
CA GLU A 32 -5.09 11.65 8.27
C GLU A 32 -3.94 10.64 8.18
N PHE A 33 -4.23 9.36 7.92
CA PHE A 33 -3.22 8.32 7.76
C PHE A 33 -2.23 8.66 6.63
N ILE A 34 -2.74 9.00 5.45
CA ILE A 34 -1.91 9.33 4.29
C ILE A 34 -1.08 10.60 4.56
N LYS A 35 -1.67 11.60 5.23
CA LYS A 35 -0.96 12.83 5.63
C LYS A 35 0.21 12.51 6.56
N ILE A 36 -0.03 11.74 7.63
CA ILE A 36 1.02 11.35 8.59
C ILE A 36 2.10 10.52 7.90
N LEU A 37 1.72 9.57 7.04
CA LEU A 37 2.68 8.75 6.30
C LEU A 37 3.59 9.61 5.39
N LYS A 38 3.02 10.57 4.66
CA LYS A 38 3.79 11.47 3.78
C LYS A 38 4.72 12.43 4.53
N GLN A 39 4.43 12.73 5.80
CA GLN A 39 5.28 13.57 6.64
C GLN A 39 6.47 12.82 7.23
N ASP A 40 6.37 11.50 7.35
CA ASP A 40 7.42 10.65 7.87
C ASP A 40 8.65 10.66 6.95
N ARG A 41 9.83 10.87 7.55
CA ARG A 41 11.09 11.09 6.82
C ARG A 41 11.50 9.91 5.93
N TYR A 42 11.10 8.69 6.28
CA TYR A 42 11.41 7.51 5.48
C TYR A 42 10.57 7.51 4.20
N PHE A 43 9.25 7.60 4.33
CA PHE A 43 8.32 7.55 3.20
C PHE A 43 8.43 8.77 2.28
N LYS A 44 8.74 9.94 2.84
CA LYS A 44 9.00 11.17 2.07
C LYS A 44 10.18 11.06 1.10
N LYS A 45 11.15 10.17 1.38
CA LYS A 45 12.33 9.93 0.52
C LYS A 45 12.12 8.79 -0.48
N ALA A 46 10.99 8.09 -0.41
CA ALA A 46 10.71 6.97 -1.30
C ALA A 46 10.48 7.44 -2.73
N THR A 47 10.69 6.54 -3.69
CA THR A 47 10.40 6.82 -5.10
C THR A 47 8.90 6.81 -5.34
N HIS A 48 8.20 5.85 -4.74
CA HIS A 48 6.75 5.69 -4.85
C HIS A 48 6.15 5.22 -3.51
N ASN A 49 4.99 5.74 -3.17
CA ASN A 49 4.13 5.35 -2.04
C ASN A 49 2.72 5.04 -2.57
N SER A 50 2.61 4.06 -3.47
CA SER A 50 1.34 3.65 -4.05
C SER A 50 0.44 3.03 -2.99
N PHE A 51 -0.87 3.28 -3.05
CA PHE A 51 -1.80 2.76 -2.05
C PHE A 51 -3.15 2.36 -2.63
N ALA A 52 -3.88 1.55 -1.87
CA ALA A 52 -5.30 1.33 -2.06
C ALA A 52 -6.01 1.20 -0.72
N TYR A 53 -7.33 1.39 -0.72
CA TYR A 53 -8.16 1.28 0.47
C TYR A 53 -9.54 0.71 0.15
N ARG A 54 -10.17 0.11 1.15
CA ARG A 54 -11.56 -0.37 1.14
C ARG A 54 -12.20 0.00 2.46
N ILE A 55 -13.28 0.77 2.45
CA ILE A 55 -13.97 1.27 3.65
C ILE A 55 -15.45 0.95 3.54
N LYS A 56 -16.00 0.23 4.52
CA LYS A 56 -17.43 -0.06 4.61
C LYS A 56 -18.19 1.17 5.07
N GLN A 57 -19.19 1.56 4.30
CA GLN A 57 -20.09 2.68 4.61
C GLN A 57 -21.28 2.18 5.44
N GLU A 58 -21.98 3.11 6.12
CA GLU A 58 -23.14 2.79 6.95
C GLU A 58 -24.27 2.12 6.16
N ASN A 59 -24.45 2.50 4.88
CA ASN A 59 -25.43 1.88 3.98
C ASN A 59 -25.01 0.49 3.46
N GLY A 60 -23.92 -0.08 3.98
CA GLY A 60 -23.38 -1.39 3.60
C GLY A 60 -22.54 -1.41 2.31
N SER A 61 -22.46 -0.29 1.57
CA SER A 61 -21.61 -0.18 0.39
C SER A 61 -20.12 -0.08 0.74
N LEU A 62 -19.24 -0.35 -0.23
CA LEU A 62 -17.80 -0.21 -0.08
C LEU A 62 -17.32 1.03 -0.83
N LEU A 63 -16.69 1.95 -0.10
CA LEU A 63 -15.90 3.03 -0.66
C LEU A 63 -14.48 2.51 -0.90
N GLU A 64 -14.10 2.41 -2.17
CA GLU A 64 -12.80 1.89 -2.59
C GLU A 64 -12.05 2.92 -3.41
N GLY A 65 -10.72 2.89 -3.32
CA GLY A 65 -9.89 3.78 -4.13
C GLY A 65 -8.43 3.35 -4.13
N LYS A 66 -7.68 3.96 -5.06
CA LYS A 66 -6.26 3.67 -5.27
C LYS A 66 -5.48 4.91 -5.71
N ASN A 67 -4.18 4.89 -5.50
CA ASN A 67 -3.25 5.87 -6.04
C ASN A 67 -1.94 5.16 -6.43
N ASP A 68 -1.44 5.46 -7.62
CA ASP A 68 -0.25 4.81 -8.15
C ASP A 68 1.06 5.53 -7.73
N ASP A 69 1.00 6.77 -7.27
CA ASP A 69 2.14 7.62 -6.91
C ASP A 69 3.28 7.64 -7.95
N GLY A 70 2.91 7.72 -9.23
CA GLY A 70 3.84 7.69 -10.36
C GLY A 70 4.24 6.28 -10.84
N GLU A 71 3.98 5.24 -10.05
CA GLU A 71 4.19 3.83 -10.46
C GLU A 71 2.92 3.26 -11.10
N ILE A 72 2.62 3.71 -12.33
CA ILE A 72 1.38 3.38 -13.06
C ILE A 72 1.05 1.88 -12.96
N GLY A 73 -0.14 1.58 -12.45
CA GLY A 73 -0.66 0.22 -12.27
C GLY A 73 -0.48 -0.36 -10.87
N ALA A 74 0.44 0.15 -10.05
CA ALA A 74 0.73 -0.40 -8.72
C ALA A 74 -0.48 -0.33 -7.78
N GLY A 75 -1.20 0.80 -7.73
CA GLY A 75 -2.38 0.93 -6.89
C GLY A 75 -3.49 -0.06 -7.25
N MET A 76 -3.59 -0.43 -8.53
CA MET A 76 -4.59 -1.43 -8.98
C MET A 76 -4.18 -2.84 -8.55
N CYS A 77 -2.88 -3.15 -8.59
CA CYS A 77 -2.37 -4.39 -8.01
C CYS A 77 -2.74 -4.50 -6.52
N ILE A 78 -2.51 -3.44 -5.74
CA ILE A 78 -2.82 -3.44 -4.30
C ILE A 78 -4.33 -3.63 -4.08
N LEU A 79 -5.18 -2.85 -4.76
CA LEU A 79 -6.63 -2.92 -4.61
C LEU A 79 -7.17 -4.33 -4.90
N ARG A 80 -6.72 -4.96 -5.98
CA ARG A 80 -7.16 -6.31 -6.36
C ARG A 80 -6.81 -7.36 -5.31
N GLU A 81 -5.62 -7.27 -4.69
CA GLU A 81 -5.22 -8.24 -3.66
C GLU A 81 -6.06 -8.08 -2.39
N ILE A 82 -6.31 -6.85 -1.94
CA ILE A 82 -7.16 -6.63 -0.76
C ILE A 82 -8.64 -6.93 -1.02
N GLN A 83 -9.12 -6.78 -2.27
CA GLN A 83 -10.45 -7.25 -2.69
C GLN A 83 -10.54 -8.78 -2.67
N ARG A 84 -9.56 -9.49 -3.23
CA ARG A 84 -9.50 -10.96 -3.25
C ARG A 84 -9.49 -11.56 -1.85
N ALA A 85 -8.81 -10.91 -0.92
CA ALA A 85 -8.75 -11.33 0.47
C ALA A 85 -9.95 -10.92 1.32
N ASP A 86 -10.93 -10.26 0.71
CA ASP A 86 -12.03 -9.54 1.35
C ASP A 86 -11.61 -8.73 2.60
N PHE A 87 -10.53 -7.97 2.46
CA PHE A 87 -10.04 -7.10 3.53
C PHE A 87 -10.70 -5.73 3.45
N VAL A 88 -11.45 -5.37 4.48
CA VAL A 88 -12.28 -4.15 4.55
C VAL A 88 -11.87 -3.30 5.75
N ASN A 89 -12.26 -2.03 5.72
CA ASN A 89 -11.87 -0.99 6.68
C ASN A 89 -10.35 -0.87 6.81
N ILE A 90 -9.67 -0.87 5.67
CA ILE A 90 -8.21 -0.92 5.61
C ILE A 90 -7.67 0.00 4.52
N VAL A 91 -6.51 0.57 4.78
CA VAL A 91 -5.64 1.19 3.80
C VAL A 91 -4.30 0.45 3.79
N VAL A 92 -3.80 0.15 2.60
CA VAL A 92 -2.53 -0.52 2.37
C VAL A 92 -1.68 0.33 1.44
N VAL A 93 -0.44 0.59 1.85
CA VAL A 93 0.55 1.35 1.10
C VAL A 93 1.74 0.46 0.81
N VAL A 94 2.14 0.38 -0.44
CA VAL A 94 3.40 -0.24 -0.85
C VAL A 94 4.35 0.87 -1.24
N THR A 95 5.42 0.99 -0.46
CA THR A 95 6.48 1.97 -0.65
C THR A 95 7.64 1.33 -1.37
N ARG A 96 8.03 1.89 -2.50
CA ARG A 96 9.18 1.45 -3.29
C ARG A 96 10.32 2.47 -3.25
N PHE A 97 11.52 2.00 -2.97
CA PHE A 97 12.77 2.71 -3.26
C PHE A 97 13.36 2.13 -4.55
N PHE A 98 13.60 2.98 -5.55
CA PHE A 98 14.23 2.57 -6.80
C PHE A 98 15.73 2.31 -6.58
N GLY A 99 16.18 1.13 -7.00
CA GLY A 99 17.57 0.68 -6.83
C GLY A 99 18.55 1.10 -7.92
N GLY A 100 18.11 1.86 -8.92
CA GLY A 100 18.92 2.20 -10.10
C GLY A 100 18.79 1.20 -11.26
N ILE A 101 18.11 0.06 -11.07
CA ILE A 101 17.93 -0.98 -12.09
C ILE A 101 16.43 -1.15 -12.38
N LEU A 102 16.04 -1.01 -13.65
CA LEU A 102 14.66 -1.19 -14.08
C LEU A 102 14.22 -2.65 -13.94
N LEU A 103 13.15 -2.88 -13.17
CA LEU A 103 12.60 -4.22 -12.93
C LEU A 103 11.53 -4.62 -13.96
N GLN A 104 11.12 -3.69 -14.83
CA GLN A 104 10.02 -3.91 -15.78
C GLN A 104 8.79 -4.49 -15.08
N SER A 105 8.23 -5.60 -15.57
CA SER A 105 7.02 -6.23 -15.01
C SER A 105 7.23 -6.84 -13.62
N ASP A 106 8.45 -7.17 -13.23
CA ASP A 106 8.72 -7.76 -11.90
C ASP A 106 8.38 -6.80 -10.76
N ARG A 107 8.39 -5.48 -11.01
CA ARG A 107 7.98 -4.50 -9.99
C ARG A 107 6.56 -4.75 -9.49
N PHE A 108 5.66 -5.17 -10.38
CA PHE A 108 4.27 -5.46 -10.02
C PHE A 108 4.14 -6.77 -9.25
N LYS A 109 4.97 -7.77 -9.56
CA LYS A 109 5.04 -9.00 -8.75
C LYS A 109 5.44 -8.68 -7.32
N HIS A 110 6.39 -7.77 -7.13
CA HIS A 110 6.82 -7.35 -5.80
C HIS A 110 5.77 -6.52 -5.07
N VAL A 111 5.04 -5.64 -5.75
CA VAL A 111 3.88 -4.95 -5.15
C VAL A 111 2.84 -5.96 -4.66
N ILE A 112 2.48 -6.95 -5.48
CA ILE A 112 1.52 -7.99 -5.13
C ILE A 112 2.02 -8.81 -3.94
N ASN A 113 3.26 -9.29 -4.01
CA ASN A 113 3.85 -10.13 -2.95
C ASN A 113 3.97 -9.35 -1.63
N ALA A 114 4.29 -8.06 -1.67
CA ALA A 114 4.35 -7.22 -0.47
C ALA A 114 2.97 -7.12 0.21
N VAL A 115 1.88 -7.01 -0.57
CA VAL A 115 0.52 -7.03 -0.02
C VAL A 115 0.17 -8.40 0.55
N LYS A 116 0.57 -9.50 -0.10
CA LYS A 116 0.27 -10.84 0.42
C LYS A 116 0.86 -11.11 1.81
N ILE A 117 2.05 -10.56 2.10
CA ILE A 117 2.68 -10.68 3.43
C ILE A 117 1.74 -10.18 4.54
N ILE A 118 0.99 -9.09 4.33
CA ILE A 118 0.06 -8.59 5.35
C ILE A 118 -1.23 -9.41 5.44
N LEU A 119 -1.59 -10.15 4.38
CA LEU A 119 -2.77 -11.02 4.36
C LEU A 119 -2.54 -12.29 5.16
N ASP A 120 -1.29 -12.77 5.17
CA ASP A 120 -0.87 -13.95 5.94
C ASP A 120 -0.75 -13.65 7.45
N GLU A 121 -0.79 -12.37 7.86
CA GLU A 121 -0.85 -11.95 9.27
C GLU A 121 -2.30 -11.88 9.84
N LYS A 122 -3.32 -12.32 9.07
CA LYS A 122 -4.74 -12.33 9.49
C LYS A 122 -5.00 -13.17 10.74
#